data_AF-A0A0R1JQM8-F1
#
_entry.id   AF-A0A0R1JQM8-F1
#
_cell.length_a   1.000
_cell.length_b   1.000
_cell.length_c   1.000
_cell.angle_alpha   90.00
_cell.angle_beta   90.00
_cell.angle_gamma   90.00
#
_symmetry.space_group_name_H-M   'P 1'
#
loop_
_entity.id
_entity.type
_entity.pdbx_description
1 polymer ?
#
loop_
_entity_poly.entity_id
_entity_poly.type
_entity_poly.pdbx_seq_one_letter_code
_entity_poly.pdbx_strand_id
1 'polypeptide(L)' 'MLAKNMMTGTLIAVIGICLLIFMLVQVLPKTKTDHDGHVLTLIYSVVALGIVAMGGWIFMA' A
#
# COMPACT_ATOMS: atom_id res chain seq x y z
N MET A 1 23.19 10.00 -6.92
CA MET A 1 21.77 10.33 -6.67
C MET A 1 20.86 9.16 -7.08
N LEU A 2 21.05 8.57 -8.26
CA LEU A 2 20.29 7.41 -8.76
C LEU A 2 20.24 6.20 -7.80
N ALA A 3 21.39 5.75 -7.27
CA ALA A 3 21.44 4.63 -6.33
C ALA A 3 20.74 4.89 -4.98
N LYS A 4 20.70 6.15 -4.54
CA LYS A 4 19.99 6.57 -3.31
C LYS A 4 18.49 6.59 -3.55
N ASN A 5 18.03 7.09 -4.70
CA ASN A 5 16.62 7.09 -5.10
C ASN A 5 16.09 5.66 -5.30
N MET A 6 16.87 4.77 -5.90
CA MET A 6 16.50 3.35 -6.05
C MET A 6 16.30 2.66 -4.69
N MET A 7 17.19 2.86 -3.72
CA MET A 7 17.05 2.23 -2.40
C MET A 7 15.80 2.75 -1.67
N THR A 8 15.54 4.05 -1.73
CA THR A 8 14.36 4.67 -1.10
C THR A 8 13.06 4.25 -1.78
N GLY A 9 13.01 4.24 -3.12
CA GLY A 9 11.84 3.81 -3.89
C GLY A 9 11.48 2.34 -3.66
N THR A 10 12.50 1.46 -3.60
CA THR A 10 12.28 0.03 -3.31
C THR A 10 11.72 -0.16 -1.90
N LEU A 11 12.23 0.57 -0.91
CA LEU A 11 11.73 0.47 0.48
C LEU A 11 10.26 0.90 0.58
N ILE A 12 9.90 2.01 -0.07
CA ILE A 12 8.52 2.52 -0.10
C ILE A 12 7.60 1.51 -0.80
N ALA A 13 8.03 0.93 -1.92
CA ALA A 13 7.27 -0.08 -2.63
C ALA A 13 7.05 -1.35 -1.78
N VAL A 14 8.08 -1.85 -1.10
CA VAL A 14 7.98 -3.02 -0.22
C VAL A 14 7.05 -2.75 0.98
N ILE A 15 7.15 -1.58 1.61
CA ILE A 15 6.26 -1.20 2.72
C ILE A 15 4.80 -1.10 2.23
N GLY A 16 4.57 -0.50 1.06
CA GLY A 16 3.23 -0.42 0.46
C GLY A 16 2.63 -1.79 0.15
N ILE A 17 3.45 -2.73 -0.37
CA ILE A 17 3.02 -4.12 -0.62
C ILE A 17 2.70 -4.84 0.70
N CYS A 18 3.54 -4.70 1.73
CA CYS A 18 3.27 -5.27 3.05
C CYS A 18 1.96 -4.73 3.65
N LEU A 19 1.69 -3.43 3.50
CA LEU A 19 0.44 -2.81 3.92
C LEU A 19 -0.79 -3.37 3.16
N LEU A 20 -0.66 -3.56 1.84
CA LEU A 20 -1.72 -4.18 1.03
C LEU A 20 -2.01 -5.61 1.48
N ILE A 21 -0.98 -6.42 1.69
CA ILE A 21 -1.15 -7.80 2.17
C ILE A 21 -1.80 -7.80 3.57
N PHE A 22 -1.34 -6.94 4.47
CA PHE A 22 -1.92 -6.83 5.81
C PHE A 22 -3.40 -6.43 5.78
N MET A 23 -3.78 -5.48 4.91
CA MET A 23 -5.18 -5.14 4.70
C MET A 23 -6.00 -6.32 4.18
N LEU A 24 -5.52 -7.01 3.15
CA LEU A 24 -6.25 -8.11 2.53
C LEU A 24 -6.43 -9.29 3.49
N VAL A 25 -5.41 -9.61 4.29
CA VAL A 25 -5.39 -10.80 5.16
C VAL A 25 -5.99 -10.55 6.53
N GLN A 26 -5.81 -9.36 7.13
CA GLN A 26 -6.30 -9.08 8.49
C GLN A 26 -7.50 -8.16 8.55
N VAL A 27 -7.57 -7.13 7.69
CA VAL A 27 -8.62 -6.11 7.78
C VAL A 27 -9.87 -6.61 7.06
N LEU A 28 -9.74 -7.02 5.80
CA LEU A 28 -10.84 -7.50 4.96
C LEU A 28 -11.71 -8.60 5.58
N PRO A 29 -11.14 -9.68 6.18
CA PRO A 29 -11.98 -10.70 6.80
C PRO A 29 -12.66 -10.25 8.09
N LYS A 30 -12.10 -9.26 8.80
CA LYS A 30 -12.70 -8.69 10.03
C LYS A 30 -13.79 -7.68 9.73
N THR A 31 -13.73 -7.00 8.59
CA THR A 31 -14.72 -6.00 8.15
C THR A 31 -15.87 -6.58 7.34
N LYS A 32 -15.93 -7.90 7.13
CA LYS A 32 -16.96 -8.55 6.28
C LYS A 32 -18.40 -8.42 6.79
N THR A 33 -18.58 -8.11 8.08
CA THR A 33 -19.92 -7.98 8.70
C THR A 33 -20.40 -6.52 8.75
N ASP A 34 -19.51 -5.55 8.60
CA ASP A 34 -19.81 -4.11 8.76
C ASP A 34 -19.65 -3.34 7.45
N HIS A 35 -20.74 -2.74 6.97
CA HIS A 35 -20.74 -1.96 5.73
C HIS A 35 -19.76 -0.76 5.81
N ASP A 36 -19.69 -0.08 6.96
CA ASP A 36 -18.74 1.02 7.18
C ASP A 36 -17.29 0.52 7.18
N GLY A 37 -17.04 -0.66 7.75
CA GLY A 37 -15.73 -1.31 7.72
C GLY A 37 -15.29 -1.66 6.31
N HIS A 38 -16.21 -2.13 5.46
CA HIS A 38 -15.92 -2.44 4.07
C HIS A 38 -15.55 -1.18 3.26
N VAL A 39 -16.28 -0.08 3.43
CA VAL A 39 -15.99 1.20 2.77
C VAL A 39 -14.62 1.73 3.19
N LEU A 40 -14.31 1.68 4.50
CA LEU A 40 -13.03 2.14 5.02
C LEU A 40 -11.86 1.31 4.47
N THR A 41 -12.07 0.00 4.31
CA THR A 41 -11.10 -0.93 3.71
C THR A 41 -10.91 -0.67 2.21
N LEU A 42 -11.94 -0.23 1.51
CA LEU A 42 -11.83 0.17 0.11
C LEU A 42 -11.01 1.46 -0.03
N ILE A 43 -11.27 2.46 0.82
CA ILE A 43 -10.49 3.71 0.82
C ILE A 43 -9.02 3.45 1.14
N TYR A 44 -8.74 2.66 2.18
CA TYR A 44 -7.36 2.36 2.57
C TYR A 44 -6.61 1.54 1.50
N SER A 45 -7.28 0.67 0.75
CA SER A 45 -6.64 -0.08 -0.33
C SER A 45 -6.30 0.81 -1.54
N VAL A 46 -7.14 1.81 -1.84
CA VAL A 46 -6.83 2.86 -2.84
C VAL A 46 -5.62 3.70 -2.41
N VAL A 47 -5.55 4.10 -1.14
CA VAL A 47 -4.39 4.84 -0.60
C VAL A 47 -3.11 3.99 -0.67
N ALA A 48 -3.19 2.71 -0.32
CA ALA A 48 -2.05 1.81 -0.38
C ALA A 48 -1.54 1.62 -1.82
N LEU A 49 -2.43 1.51 -2.81
CA LEU A 49 -2.07 1.53 -4.23
C LEU A 49 -1.33 2.83 -4.63
N GLY A 50 -1.78 3.98 -4.12
CA GLY A 50 -1.10 5.27 -4.34
C GLY A 50 0.31 5.31 -3.77
N ILE A 51 0.52 4.74 -2.58
CA ILE A 51 1.84 4.63 -1.95
C ILE A 51 2.78 3.72 -2.76
N VAL A 52 2.27 2.58 -3.25
CA VAL A 52 3.05 1.67 -4.11
C VAL A 52 3.41 2.34 -5.42
N ALA A 53 2.47 3.07 -6.05
CA ALA A 53 2.73 3.82 -7.27
C ALA A 53 3.76 4.95 -7.08
N MET A 54 3.69 5.69 -5.96
CA MET A 54 4.72 6.67 -5.58
C MET A 54 6.07 6.01 -5.36
N GLY A 55 6.12 4.87 -4.66
CA GLY A 55 7.36 4.11 -4.46
C GLY A 55 7.98 3.65 -5.77
N GLY A 56 7.17 3.17 -6.71
CA GLY A 56 7.59 2.78 -8.06
C GLY A 56 8.07 3.96 -8.90
N TRP A 57 7.41 5.12 -8.81
CA TRP A 57 7.83 6.34 -9.50
C TRP A 57 9.17 6.85 -8.96
N ILE A 58 9.33 6.90 -7.63
CA ILE A 58 10.59 7.32 -6.98
C ILE A 58 11.73 6.32 -7.26
N PHE A 59 11.41 5.04 -7.47
CA PHE A 59 12.39 4.04 -7.90
C PHE A 59 12.88 4.27 -9.33
N MET A 60 12.02 4.72 -10.24
CA MET A 60 12.37 5.02 -11.63
C MET A 60 12.93 6.44 -11.86
N ALA A 61 12.71 7.39 -10.94
CA ALA A 61 13.12 8.80 -11.03
C ALA A 61 14.50 9.08 -10.38
#